data_AF-A0A2E7RKQ4-F1
#
_entry.id   AF-A0A2E7RKQ4-F1
#
_cell.length_a   1.000
_cell.length_b   1.000
_cell.length_c   1.000
_cell.angle_alpha   90.00
_cell.angle_beta   90.00
_cell.angle_gamma   90.00
#
_symmetry.space_group_name_H-M   'P 1'
#
loop_
_entity.id
_entity.type
_entity.pdbx_description
1 polymer ?
#
loop_
_entity_poly.entity_id
_entity_poly.type
_entity_poly.pdbx_seq_one_letter_code
_entity_poly.pdbx_strand_id
1 'polypeptide(L)' 'MWPIALVALLLFGGAKLPSLMRSMGSGINEFKKGLKDGESSKGDSESSDGDSDSSEEEK' A
#
# COMPACT_ATOMS: atom_id res chain seq x y z
N MET A 1 -23.70 -2.59 -10.51
CA MET A 1 -23.21 -2.12 -9.19
C MET A 1 -22.03 -1.15 -9.29
N TRP A 2 -21.87 -0.42 -10.39
CA TRP A 2 -20.83 0.62 -10.53
C TRP A 2 -21.11 1.97 -9.80
N PRO A 3 -22.34 2.40 -9.48
CA PRO A 3 -22.56 3.79 -9.05
C PRO A 3 -21.90 4.12 -7.71
N ILE A 4 -21.71 3.14 -6.83
CA ILE A 4 -21.07 3.37 -5.51
C ILE A 4 -19.63 3.88 -5.66
N ALA A 5 -18.86 3.34 -6.61
CA ALA A 5 -17.49 3.80 -6.85
C ALA A 5 -17.45 5.23 -7.43
N LEU A 6 -18.38 5.56 -8.33
CA LEU A 6 -18.52 6.92 -8.87
C LEU A 6 -18.91 7.94 -7.78
N VAL A 7 -19.84 7.56 -6.89
CA VAL A 7 -20.25 8.41 -5.77
C VAL A 7 -19.13 8.58 -4.75
N ALA A 8 -18.40 7.51 -4.42
CA ALA A 8 -17.25 7.58 -3.53
C ALA A 8 -16.14 8.49 -4.11
N LEU A 9 -15.88 8.39 -5.41
CA LEU A 9 -14.90 9.25 -6.09
C LEU A 9 -15.32 10.73 -6.11
N LEU A 10 -16.62 11.02 -6.22
CA LEU A 10 -17.14 12.39 -6.19
C LEU A 10 -17.08 13.01 -4.78
N LEU A 11 -17.32 12.23 -3.73
CA LEU A 11 -17.28 12.69 -2.34
C LEU A 11 -15.85 12.81 -1.80
N PHE A 12 -14.99 11.85 -2.11
CA PHE A 12 -13.61 11.85 -1.62
C PHE A 12 -12.65 12.61 -2.55
N GLY A 13 -13.03 12.79 -3.82
CA GLY A 13 -12.14 13.35 -4.84
C GLY A 13 -10.99 12.40 -5.21
N GLY A 14 -10.53 12.45 -6.46
CA GLY A 14 -9.46 11.58 -6.94
C GLY A 14 -8.13 11.70 -6.17
N ALA A 15 -7.93 12.79 -5.44
CA ALA A 15 -6.71 13.05 -4.67
C ALA A 15 -6.65 12.35 -3.30
N LYS A 16 -7.79 11.98 -2.69
CA LYS A 16 -7.78 11.38 -1.32
C LYS A 16 -7.55 9.88 -1.32
N LEU A 17 -8.00 9.18 -2.36
CA LEU A 17 -7.79 7.74 -2.53
C LEU A 17 -6.29 7.32 -2.53
N PRO A 18 -5.40 7.94 -3.33
CA PRO A 18 -3.99 7.54 -3.38
C PRO A 18 -3.25 7.85 -2.08
N SER A 19 -3.56 8.97 -1.41
CA SER A 19 -2.97 9.31 -0.11
C SER A 19 -3.36 8.31 0.99
N LEU A 20 -4.64 7.90 1.03
CA LEU A 20 -5.15 6.92 1.98
C LEU A 20 -4.58 5.52 1.70
N MET A 21 -4.46 5.12 0.43
CA MET A 21 -3.80 3.87 0.04
C MET A 21 -2.32 3.86 0.44
N ARG A 22 -1.59 4.98 0.31
CA ARG A 22 -0.17 5.05 0.69
C ARG A 22 0.01 4.91 2.21
N SER A 23 -0.80 5.59 3.02
CA SER A 23 -0.73 5.49 4.48
C SER A 23 -1.23 4.13 5.00
N MET A 24 -2.31 3.60 4.43
CA MET A 24 -2.87 2.30 4.81
C MET A 24 -1.95 1.15 4.36
N GLY A 25 -1.38 1.23 3.16
CA GLY A 25 -0.43 0.25 2.62
C GLY A 25 0.84 0.17 3.47
N SER A 26 1.34 1.30 3.96
CA SER A 26 2.52 1.34 4.85
C SER A 26 2.23 0.61 6.18
N GLY A 27 1.08 0.87 6.82
CA GLY A 27 0.69 0.19 8.06
C GLY A 27 0.44 -1.31 7.90
N ILE A 28 -0.13 -1.73 6.78
CA ILE A 28 -0.32 -3.16 6.46
C ILE A 28 1.02 -3.84 6.17
N ASN A 29 1.95 -3.15 5.51
CA ASN A 29 3.29 -3.68 5.23
C ASN A 29 4.09 -3.90 6.52
N GLU A 30 4.08 -2.94 7.44
CA GLU A 30 4.72 -3.07 8.75
C GLU A 30 4.07 -4.15 9.61
N PHE A 31 2.73 -4.26 9.59
CA PHE A 31 2.00 -5.33 10.28
C PHE A 31 2.38 -6.71 9.74
N LYS A 32 2.44 -6.87 8.42
CA LYS A 32 2.85 -8.12 7.77
C LYS A 32 4.31 -8.47 8.05
N LYS A 33 5.19 -7.46 8.08
CA LYS A 33 6.60 -7.62 8.43
C LYS A 33 6.75 -8.07 9.89
N GLY A 34 6.02 -7.46 10.82
CA GLY A 34 6.01 -7.87 12.24
C GLY A 34 5.43 -9.26 12.47
N LEU A 35 4.38 -9.66 11.73
CA LEU A 35 3.87 -11.03 11.76
C LEU A 35 4.90 -12.03 11.22
N LYS A 36 5.53 -11.71 10.07
CA LYS A 36 6.60 -12.54 9.50
C LYS A 36 7.78 -12.67 10.45
N ASP A 37 8.23 -11.59 11.11
CA ASP A 37 9.34 -11.62 12.07
C ASP A 37 9.00 -12.47 13.32
N GLY A 38 7.75 -12.39 13.77
CA GLY A 38 7.24 -13.22 14.87
C GLY A 38 7.09 -14.71 14.50
N GLU A 39 6.78 -15.01 13.25
CA GLU A 39 6.66 -16.38 12.73
C GLU A 39 8.02 -16.97 12.31
N SER A 40 8.94 -16.15 11.82
CA SER A 40 10.27 -16.52 11.29
C SER A 40 11.36 -16.69 12.36
N SER A 41 11.04 -16.50 13.65
CA SER A 41 11.85 -17.05 14.75
C SER A 41 11.95 -18.59 14.73
N LYS A 42 11.32 -19.27 13.76
CA LYS A 42 11.45 -20.72 13.53
C LYS A 42 12.06 -21.14 12.19
N GLY A 43 12.52 -20.23 11.32
CA GLY A 43 13.31 -20.64 10.16
C GLY A 43 13.19 -19.74 8.93
N ASP A 44 14.37 -19.37 8.44
CA ASP A 44 14.73 -18.88 7.11
C ASP A 44 14.34 -17.46 6.64
N SER A 45 15.37 -16.84 6.07
CA SER A 45 15.44 -15.51 5.48
C SER A 45 14.64 -15.39 4.18
N GLU A 46 14.47 -14.12 3.78
CA GLU A 46 14.14 -13.61 2.44
C GLU A 46 12.66 -13.52 2.03
N SER A 47 12.20 -12.29 1.86
CA SER A 47 11.72 -11.80 0.56
C SER A 47 11.65 -10.26 0.64
N SER A 48 12.57 -9.63 -0.08
CA SER A 48 12.52 -8.25 -0.53
C SER A 48 11.27 -8.03 -1.39
N ASP A 49 10.53 -6.95 -1.16
CA ASP A 49 9.69 -6.31 -2.17
C ASP A 49 9.72 -4.81 -1.91
N GLY A 50 10.80 -4.20 -2.41
CA GLY A 50 10.88 -2.79 -2.71
C GLY A 50 11.05 -2.66 -4.21
N ASP A 51 9.96 -2.37 -4.91
CA ASP A 51 9.89 -1.77 -6.24
C ASP A 51 8.42 -1.31 -6.40
N SER A 52 8.07 -0.06 -6.68
CA SER A 52 8.66 0.81 -7.68
C SER A 52 8.70 2.27 -7.23
N ASP A 53 9.93 2.78 -7.29
CA ASP A 53 10.37 3.99 -7.99
C ASP A 53 9.32 5.05 -8.36
N SER A 54 9.58 6.25 -7.83
CA SER A 54 9.08 7.53 -8.32
C SER A 54 9.97 7.94 -9.48
N SER A 55 9.47 7.84 -10.71
CA SER A 55 10.18 8.38 -11.89
C SER A 55 9.63 9.76 -12.24
N GLU A 56 10.51 10.76 -12.10
CA GLU A 56 10.37 12.15 -12.54
C GLU A 56 9.76 12.36 -13.94
N GLU A 57 8.95 13.41 -14.04
CA GLU A 57 8.75 14.22 -15.23
C GLU A 57 10.03 15.04 -15.50
N GLU A 58 10.69 14.85 -16.65
CA GLU A 58 11.44 15.88 -17.38
C GLU A 58 11.74 15.38 -18.82
N LYS A 59 10.91 15.78 -19.79
CA LYS A 59 11.28 16.61 -20.96
C LYS A 59 10.14 16.72 -21.97
#